data_AF-A0A9D3WGF1-F1
#
_entry.id   AF-A0A9D3WGF1-F1
#
_cell.length_a   1.000
_cell.length_b   1.000
_cell.length_c   1.000
_cell.angle_alpha   90.00
_cell.angle_beta   90.00
_cell.angle_gamma   90.00
#
_symmetry.space_group_name_H-M   'P 1'
#
loop_
_entity.id
_entity.type
_entity.pdbx_description
1 polymer ?
#
loop_
_entity_poly.entity_id
_entity_poly.type
_entity_poly.pdbx_seq_one_letter_code
_entity_poly.pdbx_strand_id
1 'polypeptide(L)' 'MSDQNGEWIIGYNIFLGSYSVFEVKLWGILDGLKTLFDRGLDNVMIQIDSLEVVMAI' A
#
# COMPACT_ATOMS: atom_id res chain seq x y z
N MET A 1 3.73 -2.97 -6.66
CA MET A 1 4.81 -2.08 -6.20
C MET A 1 5.89 -2.10 -7.24
N SER A 2 6.30 -0.94 -7.73
CA SER A 2 7.27 -0.85 -8.83
C SER A 2 8.49 -0.05 -8.43
N ASP A 3 9.61 -0.29 -9.10
CA ASP A 3 10.81 0.52 -8.97
C ASP A 3 10.65 1.86 -9.70
N GLN A 4 11.70 2.68 -9.66
CA GLN A 4 11.78 3.95 -10.36
C GLN A 4 11.68 3.86 -11.90
N ASN A 5 11.87 2.68 -12.48
CA ASN A 5 11.72 2.42 -13.91
C ASN A 5 10.31 1.93 -14.26
N GLY A 6 9.45 1.70 -13.26
CA GLY A 6 8.11 1.14 -13.42
C GLY A 6 8.06 -0.38 -13.39
N GLU A 7 9.19 -1.06 -13.20
CA GLU A 7 9.26 -2.52 -13.16
C GLU A 7 8.65 -3.07 -11.86
N TRP A 8 7.80 -4.09 -11.98
CA TRP A 8 7.14 -4.66 -10.82
C TRP A 8 8.13 -5.42 -9.94
N ILE A 9 8.27 -4.97 -8.68
CA ILE A 9 9.15 -5.58 -7.69
C ILE A 9 8.40 -6.64 -6.89
N ILE A 10 7.20 -6.27 -6.41
CA ILE A 10 6.41 -7.09 -5.49
C ILE A 10 4.92 -6.69 -5.50
N GLY A 11 4.09 -7.68 -5.19
CA GLY A 11 2.71 -7.52 -4.79
C GLY A 11 2.41 -8.43 -3.60
N TYR A 12 1.40 -8.04 -2.84
CA TYR A 12 0.88 -8.79 -1.69
C TYR A 12 -0.65 -8.81 -1.78
N ASN A 13 -1.26 -9.72 -1.04
CA ASN A 13 -2.70 -9.84 -0.90
C ASN A 13 -3.04 -10.03 0.56
N ILE A 14 -4.09 -9.37 1.04
CA ILE A 14 -4.55 -9.49 2.42
C ILE A 14 -6.03 -9.83 2.39
N PHE A 15 -6.39 -10.91 3.09
CA PHE A 15 -7.77 -11.21 3.41
C PHE A 15 -8.14 -10.58 4.75
N LEU A 16 -8.99 -9.56 4.72
CA LEU A 16 -9.44 -8.87 5.93
C LEU A 16 -10.82 -9.34 6.41
N GLY A 17 -11.62 -10.04 5.58
CA GLY A 17 -12.99 -10.39 5.94
C GLY A 17 -13.96 -9.22 5.67
N SER A 18 -14.86 -8.93 6.62
CA SER A 18 -15.91 -7.91 6.44
C SER A 18 -15.48 -6.54 6.94
N TYR A 19 -15.02 -5.70 6.01
CA TYR A 19 -14.62 -4.31 6.24
C TYR A 19 -15.17 -3.40 5.14
N SER A 20 -15.23 -2.10 5.40
CA SER A 20 -15.52 -1.11 4.36
C SER A 20 -14.37 -1.03 3.34
N VAL A 21 -14.67 -0.57 2.13
CA VAL A 21 -13.65 -0.37 1.08
C VAL A 21 -12.57 0.61 1.54
N PHE A 22 -12.95 1.65 2.30
CA PHE A 22 -12.03 2.62 2.87
C PHE A 22 -11.04 1.95 3.84
N GLU A 23 -11.53 1.15 4.79
CA GLU A 23 -10.69 0.42 5.74
C GLU A 23 -9.76 -0.57 5.04
N VAL A 24 -10.26 -1.31 4.04
CA VAL A 24 -9.44 -2.25 3.26
C VAL A 24 -8.26 -1.55 2.59
N LYS A 25 -8.47 -0.35 2.04
CA LYS A 25 -7.39 0.44 1.42
C LYS A 25 -6.35 0.89 2.44
N LEU A 26 -6.77 1.37 3.61
CA LEU A 26 -5.85 1.77 4.69
C LEU A 26 -5.02 0.58 5.21
N TRP A 27 -5.66 -0.58 5.43
CA TRP A 27 -4.95 -1.80 5.81
C TRP A 27 -3.96 -2.25 4.75
N GLY A 28 -4.33 -2.16 3.47
CA GLY A 28 -3.41 -2.39 2.37
C GLY A 28 -2.16 -1.51 2.47
N ILE A 29 -2.34 -0.19 2.60
CA ILE A 29 -1.22 0.76 2.73
C ILE A 29 -0.32 0.39 3.91
N LEU A 30 -0.90 0.11 5.08
CA LEU A 30 -0.14 -0.23 6.28
C LEU A 30 0.73 -1.49 6.08
N ASP A 31 0.16 -2.54 5.51
CA ASP A 31 0.89 -3.80 5.31
C ASP A 31 1.94 -3.69 4.20
N GLY A 32 1.62 -2.94 3.13
CA GLY A 32 2.56 -2.58 2.08
C GLY A 32 3.75 -1.80 2.63
N LEU A 33 3.51 -0.81 3.50
CA LEU A 33 4.56 -0.06 4.18
C LEU A 33 5.40 -0.95 5.09
N LYS A 34 4.79 -1.81 5.92
CA LYS A 34 5.54 -2.77 6.76
C LYS A 34 6.45 -3.65 5.91
N THR A 35 5.92 -4.20 4.82
CA THR A 35 6.67 -5.04 3.88
C THR A 35 7.88 -4.32 3.28
N LEU A 36 7.75 -3.03 2.97
CA LEU A 36 8.83 -2.18 2.47
C LEU A 36 9.88 -1.89 3.55
N PHE A 37 9.43 -1.49 4.74
CA PHE A 37 10.30 -1.18 5.86
C PHE A 37 11.14 -2.40 6.27
N ASP A 38 10.52 -3.59 6.32
CA ASP A 38 11.22 -4.85 6.61
C ASP A 38 12.29 -5.19 5.55
N ARG A 39 12.21 -4.59 4.36
CA ARG A 39 13.18 -4.72 3.26
C ARG A 39 14.20 -3.58 3.22
N GLY A 40 14.14 -2.63 4.15
CA GLY A 40 15.03 -1.47 4.20
C GLY A 40 14.72 -0.41 3.14
N LEU A 41 13.49 -0.37 2.62
CA LEU A 41 13.05 0.66 1.67
C LEU A 41 12.34 1.78 2.45
N ASP A 42 12.95 2.96 2.48
CA ASP A 42 12.55 4.11 3.30
C ASP A 42 12.00 5.29 2.47
N ASN A 43 12.36 5.39 1.19
CA ASN A 43 11.83 6.40 0.27
C ASN A 43 10.87 5.76 -0.74
N VAL A 44 9.56 5.87 -0.48
CA VAL A 44 8.51 5.17 -1.24
C VAL A 44 7.40 6.13 -1.65
N MET A 45 6.95 6.01 -2.90
CA MET A 45 5.77 6.71 -3.41
C MET A 45 4.57 5.78 -3.34
N ILE A 46 3.55 6.16 -2.57
CA ILE A 46 2.30 5.40 -2.47
C ILE A 46 1.31 5.96 -3.50
N GLN A 47 0.82 5.10 -4.40
CA GLN A 47 -0.21 5.45 -5.37
C GLN A 47 -1.53 4.80 -4.95
N ILE A 48 -2.56 5.62 -4.74
CA ILE A 48 -3.89 5.20 -4.31
C ILE A 48 -4.92 5.81 -5.26
N ASP A 49 -5.88 4.99 -5.67
CA ASP A 49 -6.99 5.34 -6.57
C ASP A 49 -8.21 5.94 -5.84
N SER A 50 -8.05 6.39 -4.59
CA SER A 50 -9.11 6.98 -3.77
C SER A 50 -8.65 8.28 -3.12
N LEU A 51 -9.30 9.37 -3.51
CA LEU A 51 -9.07 10.70 -2.93
C LEU A 51 -9.41 10.73 -1.43
N GLU A 52 -10.47 10.03 -1.02
CA GLU A 52 -10.88 9.92 0.38
C GLU A 52 -9.75 9.34 1.24
N VAL A 53 -9.09 8.29 0.75
CA VAL A 53 -7.95 7.68 1.44
C VAL A 53 -6.76 8.61 1.45
N VAL A 54 -6.43 9.26 0.31
CA VAL A 54 -5.33 10.23 0.24
C VAL A 54 -5.53 11.40 1.21
N MET A 55 -6.77 11.86 1.42
CA MET A 55 -7.07 12.93 2.37
C MET A 55 -6.99 12.51 3.85
N ALA A 56 -6.98 11.21 4.13
CA ALA A 56 -6.97 10.68 5.49
C ALA A 56 -5.56 10.42 6.06
N ILE A 57 -4.51 10.59 5.25
CA ILE A 57 -3.10 10.34 5.58
C ILE A 57 -2.23 11.57 5.34
#